data_AF-A0AAW1HX82-F1
#
_entry.id   AF-A0AAW1HX82-F1
#
_cell.length_a   1.000
_cell.length_b   1.000
_cell.length_c   1.000
_cell.angle_alpha   90.00
_cell.angle_beta   90.00
_cell.angle_gamma   90.00
#
_symmetry.space_group_name_H-M   'P 1'
#
loop_
_entity.id
_entity.type
_entity.pdbx_description
1 polymer ?
#
loop_
_entity_poly.entity_id
_entity_poly.type
_entity_poly.pdbx_seq_one_letter_code
_entity_poly.pdbx_strand_id
1 'polypeptide(L)'
;MPNLSLLQKTQIVTLLEEGRSIRALAQRFEVNKSTILRAKRKWQQERVVLRKNGSGRKRVTTPEDDENLIQFLRNNPFESVVTAINRTNFPGHVRTARNRVREDSELPS
;
A
#
# COMPACT_ATOMS: atom_id res chain seq x y z
N MET A 1 7.68 -16.82 -2.40
CA MET A 1 7.11 -17.34 -1.12
C MET A 1 5.70 -17.80 -1.40
N PRO A 2 5.28 -18.99 -0.95
CA PRO A 2 3.86 -19.33 -0.98
C PRO A 2 3.10 -18.28 -0.17
N ASN A 3 2.14 -17.62 -0.81
CA ASN A 3 1.35 -16.58 -0.19
C ASN A 3 0.26 -17.27 0.63
N LEU A 4 0.53 -17.53 1.92
CA LEU A 4 -0.46 -18.08 2.83
C LEU A 4 -1.72 -17.20 2.80
N SER A 5 -2.87 -17.82 2.59
CA SER A 5 -4.15 -17.12 2.64
C SER A 5 -4.39 -16.57 4.06
N LEU A 6 -5.28 -15.58 4.19
CA LEU A 6 -5.64 -15.04 5.50
C LEU A 6 -6.12 -16.16 6.44
N LEU A 7 -6.98 -17.04 5.92
CA LEU A 7 -7.50 -18.20 6.64
C LEU A 7 -6.38 -19.13 7.12
N GLN A 8 -5.43 -19.47 6.25
CA GLN A 8 -4.29 -20.31 6.65
C GLN A 8 -3.45 -19.64 7.74
N LYS A 9 -3.21 -18.33 7.66
CA LYS A 9 -2.48 -17.59 8.70
C LYS A 9 -3.21 -17.61 10.04
N THR A 10 -4.53 -17.43 10.04
CA THR A 10 -5.33 -17.52 11.27
C THR A 10 -5.26 -18.92 11.88
N GLN A 11 -5.43 -19.97 11.08
CA GLN A 11 -5.34 -21.35 11.55
C GLN A 11 -3.94 -21.68 12.11
N ILE A 12 -2.87 -21.22 11.46
CA ILE A 12 -1.50 -21.38 11.96
C ILE A 12 -1.34 -20.73 13.33
N VAL A 13 -1.84 -19.51 13.52
CA VAL A 13 -1.75 -18.80 14.81
C VAL A 13 -2.53 -19.53 15.89
N THR A 14 -3.78 -19.91 15.62
CA THR A 14 -4.61 -20.65 16.58
C THR A 14 -3.94 -21.95 17.03
N LEU A 15 -3.43 -22.74 16.08
CA LEU A 15 -2.75 -24.00 16.40
C LEU A 15 -1.41 -23.79 17.13
N LEU A 16 -0.72 -22.68 16.88
CA LEU A 16 0.49 -22.32 17.65
C LEU A 16 0.15 -21.97 19.09
N GLU A 17 -0.97 -21.30 19.35
CA GLU A 17 -1.45 -21.00 20.70
C GLU A 17 -1.92 -22.24 21.44
N GLU A 18 -2.49 -23.22 20.73
CA GLU A 18 -2.76 -24.58 21.24
C GLU A 18 -1.49 -25.43 21.49
N GLY A 19 -0.30 -24.88 21.25
CA GLY A 19 0.97 -25.58 21.51
C GLY A 19 1.38 -26.59 20.45
N ARG A 20 0.80 -26.56 19.24
CA ARG A 20 1.22 -27.45 18.15
C ARG A 20 2.65 -27.15 17.70
N SER A 21 3.39 -28.21 17.38
CA SER A 21 4.78 -28.08 16.97
C SER A 21 4.90 -27.40 15.59
N ILE A 22 5.93 -26.58 15.42
CA ILE A 22 6.24 -25.90 14.15
C ILE A 22 6.42 -26.91 13.00
N ARG A 23 6.98 -28.09 13.29
CA ARG A 23 7.17 -29.16 12.30
C ARG A 23 5.84 -29.72 11.81
N ALA A 24 4.90 -29.98 12.72
CA ALA A 24 3.58 -30.49 12.37
C ALA A 24 2.80 -29.48 11.51
N LEU A 25 2.89 -28.19 11.84
CA LEU A 25 2.26 -27.13 11.04
C LEU A 25 2.90 -26.99 9.67
N ALA A 26 4.22 -27.03 9.57
CA ALA A 26 4.93 -26.98 8.30
C ALA A 26 4.50 -28.11 7.35
N GLN A 27 4.35 -29.33 7.89
CA GLN A 27 3.85 -30.48 7.13
C GLN A 27 2.38 -30.30 6.74
N ARG A 28 1.51 -29.91 7.69
CA ARG A 28 0.07 -29.74 7.44
C ARG A 28 -0.25 -28.69 6.38
N PHE A 29 0.51 -27.60 6.34
CA PHE A 29 0.29 -26.50 5.41
C PHE A 29 1.21 -26.55 4.18
N GLU A 30 2.01 -27.60 4.02
CA GLU A 30 2.97 -27.78 2.91
C GLU A 30 3.89 -26.57 2.71
N VAL A 31 4.35 -25.98 3.83
CA VAL A 31 5.24 -24.82 3.82
C VAL A 31 6.51 -25.09 4.60
N ASN A 32 7.57 -24.37 4.26
CA ASN A 32 8.81 -24.41 5.02
C ASN A 32 8.60 -23.96 6.48
N LYS A 33 9.33 -24.58 7.41
CA LYS A 33 9.35 -24.20 8.84
C LYS A 33 9.62 -22.72 9.07
N SER A 34 10.44 -22.10 8.22
CA SER A 34 10.75 -20.67 8.25
C SER A 34 9.51 -19.80 8.02
N THR A 35 8.52 -20.25 7.24
CA THR A 35 7.24 -19.57 7.03
C THR A 35 6.43 -19.55 8.32
N ILE A 36 6.31 -20.70 9.00
CA ILE A 36 5.61 -20.81 10.28
C ILE A 36 6.30 -19.96 11.36
N LEU A 37 7.63 -20.00 11.44
CA LEU A 37 8.41 -19.17 12.36
C LEU A 37 8.21 -17.66 12.12
N ARG A 38 8.16 -17.23 10.85
CA ARG A 38 7.88 -15.83 10.50
C ARG A 38 6.45 -15.44 10.89
N ALA A 39 5.46 -16.30 10.66
CA ALA A 39 4.08 -16.06 11.08
C ALA A 39 3.98 -15.95 12.61
N LYS A 40 4.63 -16.85 13.36
CA LYS A 40 4.73 -16.79 14.83
C LYS A 40 5.35 -15.48 15.30
N ARG A 41 6.51 -15.10 14.75
CA ARG A 41 7.21 -13.86 15.13
C ARG A 41 6.33 -12.63 14.87
N LYS A 42 5.68 -12.58 13.71
CA LYS A 42 4.77 -11.50 13.37
C LYS A 42 3.60 -11.41 14.35
N TRP A 43 2.97 -12.54 14.67
CA TRP A 43 1.88 -12.58 15.64
C TRP A 43 2.33 -12.09 17.02
N GLN A 44 3.50 -12.52 17.49
CA GLN A 44 4.04 -12.09 18.78
C GLN A 44 4.35 -10.59 18.84
N GLN A 45 4.79 -10.00 17.72
CA GLN A 45 5.18 -8.59 17.66
C GLN A 45 3.99 -7.64 17.44
N GLU A 46 3.11 -7.99 16.50
CA GLU A 46 2.08 -7.07 16.01
C GLU A 46 0.66 -7.49 16.40
N ARG A 47 0.45 -8.74 16.86
CA ARG A 47 -0.88 -9.34 17.07
C ARG A 47 -1.79 -9.20 15.83
N VAL A 48 -1.19 -9.24 14.64
CA VAL A 48 -1.89 -9.10 13.35
C VAL A 48 -1.41 -10.18 12.37
N VAL A 49 -2.36 -10.81 11.68
CA VAL A 49 -2.13 -11.80 10.60
C VAL A 49 -2.20 -11.17 9.19
N LEU A 50 -2.82 -10.00 9.08
CA LEU A 50 -2.97 -9.28 7.81
C LEU A 50 -1.62 -8.83 7.27
N ARG A 51 -1.48 -8.78 5.95
CA ARG A 51 -0.29 -8.19 5.32
C ARG A 51 -0.33 -6.67 5.51
N LYS A 52 0.82 -6.05 5.81
CA LYS A 52 0.92 -4.59 5.77
C LYS A 52 0.74 -4.12 4.32
N ASN A 53 -0.11 -3.13 4.11
CA ASN A 53 -0.24 -2.49 2.81
C ASN A 53 1.15 -1.97 2.40
N GLY A 54 1.59 -2.35 1.19
CA GLY A 54 2.83 -1.82 0.65
C GLY A 54 2.65 -0.32 0.39
N SER A 55 3.62 0.50 0.77
CA SER A 55 3.58 1.95 0.55
C SER A 55 3.83 2.37 -0.90
N GLY A 56 3.98 1.41 -1.82
CA GLY A 56 4.39 1.66 -3.20
C GLY A 56 5.77 2.30 -3.32
N ARG A 57 6.13 2.72 -4.54
CA ARG A 57 7.31 3.56 -4.79
C ARG A 57 6.99 4.98 -4.30
N LYS A 58 7.98 5.65 -3.70
CA LYS A 58 7.85 7.06 -3.33
C LYS A 58 7.39 7.89 -4.54
N ARG A 59 6.42 8.78 -4.32
CA ARG A 59 5.91 9.71 -5.33
C ARG A 59 7.03 10.69 -5.71
N VAL A 60 7.00 11.13 -6.98
CA VAL A 60 7.91 12.19 -7.49
C VAL A 60 7.43 13.57 -7.06
N THR A 61 6.12 13.76 -6.95
CA THR A 61 5.50 15.03 -6.55
C THR A 61 5.20 15.02 -5.05
N THR A 62 5.33 16.19 -4.44
CA THR A 62 4.95 16.45 -3.05
C THR A 62 3.48 16.87 -2.97
N PRO A 63 2.86 16.85 -1.77
CA PRO A 63 1.51 17.38 -1.59
C PRO A 63 1.40 18.86 -2.01
N GLU A 64 2.42 19.66 -1.73
CA GLU A 64 2.48 21.08 -2.10
C GLU A 64 2.51 21.25 -3.63
N ASP A 65 3.26 20.42 -4.36
CA ASP A 65 3.26 20.43 -5.83
C ASP A 65 1.87 20.12 -6.40
N ASP A 66 1.19 19.13 -5.82
CA ASP A 66 -0.14 18.70 -6.22
C ASP A 66 -1.17 19.83 -5.93
N GLU A 67 -1.11 20.45 -4.75
CA GLU A 67 -1.97 21.58 -4.34
C GLU A 67 -1.78 22.81 -5.22
N ASN A 68 -0.54 23.21 -5.51
CA ASN A 68 -0.25 24.35 -6.38
C ASN A 68 -0.80 24.14 -7.79
N LEU A 69 -0.64 22.93 -8.34
CA LEU A 69 -1.20 22.53 -9.63
C LEU A 69 -2.74 22.63 -9.63
N ILE A 70 -3.39 22.06 -8.61
CA ILE A 70 -4.85 22.05 -8.49
C ILE A 70 -5.39 23.47 -8.30
N GLN A 71 -4.76 24.27 -7.44
CA GLN A 71 -5.19 25.64 -7.18
C GLN A 71 -5.06 26.52 -8.43
N PHE A 72 -4.00 26.35 -9.22
CA PHE A 72 -3.86 27.04 -10.50
C PHE A 72 -5.01 26.72 -11.46
N LEU A 73 -5.36 25.43 -11.59
CA LEU A 73 -6.46 24.99 -12.47
C LEU A 73 -7.84 25.40 -11.95
N ARG A 74 -8.04 25.43 -10.62
CA ARG A 74 -9.27 25.96 -10.00
C ARG A 74 -9.46 27.45 -10.30
N ASN A 75 -8.37 28.23 -10.24
CA ASN A 75 -8.39 29.65 -10.56
C ASN A 75 -8.51 29.92 -12.08
N ASN A 76 -8.12 28.95 -12.92
CA ASN A 76 -8.11 29.06 -14.38
C ASN A 76 -8.76 27.83 -15.03
N PRO A 77 -10.10 27.70 -14.99
CA PRO A 77 -10.80 26.45 -15.34
C PRO A 77 -10.68 26.03 -16.81
N PHE A 78 -10.38 26.98 -17.71
CA PHE A 78 -10.21 26.71 -19.15
C PHE A 78 -8.75 26.53 -19.56
N GLU A 79 -7.80 26.64 -18.61
CA GLU A 79 -6.39 26.43 -18.89
C GLU A 79 -6.05 24.95 -19.04
N SER A 80 -5.03 24.68 -19.87
CA SER A 80 -4.58 23.31 -20.09
C SER A 80 -3.72 22.81 -18.93
N VAL A 81 -3.77 21.50 -18.66
CA VAL A 81 -2.87 20.85 -17.69
C VAL A 81 -1.39 21.05 -18.05
N VAL A 82 -1.06 21.17 -19.33
CA VAL A 82 0.32 21.46 -19.78
C VAL A 82 0.73 22.88 -19.38
N THR A 83 -0.16 23.86 -19.55
CA THR A 83 0.07 25.23 -19.07
C THR A 83 0.28 25.24 -17.56
N ALA A 84 -0.58 24.54 -16.82
CA ALA A 84 -0.50 24.45 -15.37
C ALA A 84 0.85 23.88 -14.90
N ILE A 85 1.31 22.78 -15.50
CA ILE A 85 2.63 22.19 -15.20
C ILE A 85 3.76 23.20 -15.39
N ASN A 86 3.74 23.94 -16.50
CA ASN A 86 4.77 24.93 -16.79
C ASN A 86 4.71 26.12 -15.83
N ARG A 87 3.51 26.55 -15.44
CA ARG A 87 3.29 27.70 -14.54
C ARG A 87 3.61 27.38 -13.09
N THR A 88 3.37 26.15 -12.64
CA THR A 88 3.63 25.72 -11.25
C THR A 88 4.95 24.96 -11.09
N ASN A 89 5.74 24.83 -12.16
CA ASN A 89 6.99 24.06 -12.19
C ASN A 89 6.82 22.62 -11.66
N PHE A 90 5.71 21.98 -12.05
CA PHE A 90 5.33 20.67 -11.52
C PHE A 90 6.34 19.58 -11.92
N PRO A 91 6.91 18.81 -10.98
CA PRO A 91 8.04 17.92 -11.25
C PRO A 91 7.65 16.60 -11.94
N GLY A 92 6.37 16.39 -12.24
CA GLY A 92 5.85 15.17 -12.87
C GLY A 92 5.48 15.33 -14.34
N HIS A 93 5.45 14.21 -15.08
CA HIS A 93 4.94 14.18 -16.44
C HIS A 93 3.45 14.57 -16.51
N VAL A 94 2.96 15.02 -17.68
CA VAL A 94 1.57 15.45 -17.90
C VAL A 94 0.54 14.42 -17.45
N ARG A 95 0.84 13.13 -17.64
CA ARG A 95 -0.03 12.04 -17.16
C ARG A 95 -0.14 11.99 -15.64
N THR A 96 0.95 12.27 -14.93
CA THR A 96 0.95 12.36 -13.46
C THR A 96 0.08 13.52 -13.00
N ALA A 97 0.23 14.70 -13.61
CA ALA A 97 -0.59 15.87 -13.30
C ALA A 97 -2.09 15.60 -13.51
N ARG A 98 -2.47 14.95 -14.62
CA ARG A 98 -3.87 14.53 -14.87
C ARG A 98 -4.38 13.55 -13.81
N ASN A 99 -3.54 12.60 -13.39
CA ASN A 99 -3.92 11.69 -12.32
C ASN A 99 -4.18 12.45 -11.01
N ARG A 100 -3.46 13.54 -10.73
CA ARG A 100 -3.69 14.36 -9.52
C ARG A 100 -5.01 15.11 -9.56
N VAL A 101 -5.31 15.74 -10.69
CA VAL A 101 -6.61 16.40 -10.90
C VAL A 101 -7.75 15.40 -10.74
N ARG A 102 -7.58 14.18 -11.26
CA ARG A 102 -8.56 13.10 -11.08
C ARG A 102 -8.68 12.66 -9.62
N GLU A 103 -7.56 12.42 -8.93
CA GLU A 103 -7.53 12.06 -7.51
C GLU A 103 -8.25 13.12 -6.65
N ASP A 104 -8.07 14.42 -6.94
CA ASP A 104 -8.76 15.53 -6.25
C ASP A 104 -10.28 15.52 -6.49
N SER A 105 -10.72 15.27 -7.72
CA SER A 105 -12.15 15.19 -8.05
C SER A 105 -12.89 13.99 -7.42
N GLU A 106 -12.15 12.97 -6.97
CA GLU A 106 -12.70 11.75 -6.35
C GLU A 106 -12.77 11.84 -4.81
N LEU A 107 -12.28 12.94 -4.19
CA LEU A 107 -12.33 13.15 -2.74
C LEU A 107 -13.62 13.90 -2.33
N PRO A 108 -14.38 13.43 -1.32
CA PRO A 108 -15.52 14.17 -0.79
C PRO A 108 -15.05 15.47 -0.13
N SER A 109 -15.76 16.57 -0.45
CA SER A 109 -15.50 17.95 0.02
C SER A 109 -15.75 18.13 1.51
#